data_AF-A0A452Z5H0-F1
#
_entry.id   AF-A0A452Z5H0-F1
#
_cell.length_a   1.000
_cell.length_b   1.000
_cell.length_c   1.000
_cell.angle_alpha   90.00
_cell.angle_beta   90.00
_cell.angle_gamma   90.00
#
_symmetry.space_group_name_H-M   'P 1'
#
loop_
_entity.id
_entity.type
_entity.pdbx_description
1 polymer ?
#
loop_
_entity_poly.entity_id
_entity_poly.type
_entity_poly.pdbx_seq_one_letter_code
_entity_poly.pdbx_strand_id
1 'polypeptide(L)' 'MDADESGNTHVAQRKTRRSGMWHYRDPFGDEQGPFSLELLDGWNKQGYFDDDFRVWRAGQSSDSAILLKDALRLKR' A
#
# COMPACT_ATOMS: atom_id res chain seq x y z
N MET A 1 -42.66 -5.40 2.23
CA MET A 1 -42.84 -4.14 1.50
C MET A 1 -42.66 -3.08 2.58
N ASP A 2 -41.51 -2.45 2.74
CA ASP A 2 -40.53 -2.02 1.74
C ASP A 2 -39.09 -2.09 2.26
N ALA A 3 -38.17 -2.17 1.30
CA ALA A 3 -36.74 -2.30 1.47
C ALA A 3 -36.04 -0.93 1.51
N ASP A 4 -34.96 -0.84 2.30
CA ASP A 4 -33.85 0.13 2.19
C ASP A 4 -32.78 -0.36 3.18
N GLU A 5 -31.77 -1.16 2.82
CA GLU A 5 -30.59 -0.90 1.97
C GLU A 5 -29.75 0.33 2.33
N SER A 6 -29.63 0.64 3.62
CA SER A 6 -28.54 1.50 4.11
C SER A 6 -27.23 0.70 4.27
N GLY A 7 -26.61 0.35 3.14
CA GLY A 7 -25.46 -0.56 3.10
C GLY A 7 -24.36 -0.19 2.12
N ASN A 8 -24.02 1.08 1.86
CA ASN A 8 -22.92 1.35 0.90
C ASN A 8 -22.09 2.65 1.04
N THR A 9 -21.98 3.28 2.22
CA THR A 9 -21.20 4.55 2.32
C THR A 9 -19.79 4.38 2.92
N HIS A 10 -19.54 3.33 3.71
CA HIS A 10 -18.23 3.15 4.38
C HIS A 10 -17.17 2.44 3.53
N VAL A 11 -17.57 1.61 2.57
CA VAL A 11 -16.62 0.85 1.71
C VAL A 11 -15.95 1.72 0.65
N ALA A 12 -16.69 2.66 0.06
CA ALA A 12 -16.16 3.62 -0.91
C ALA A 12 -15.18 4.60 -0.26
N GLN A 13 -15.46 5.04 0.98
CA GLN A 13 -14.60 5.95 1.73
C GLN A 13 -13.30 5.27 2.23
N ARG A 14 -13.36 3.97 2.55
CA ARG A 14 -12.17 3.15 2.85
C ARG A 14 -11.33 2.89 1.58
N LYS A 15 -11.95 2.62 0.43
CA LYS A 15 -11.22 2.45 -0.85
C LYS A 15 -10.44 3.70 -1.25
N THR A 16 -11.03 4.90 -1.10
CA THR A 16 -10.36 6.16 -1.48
C THR A 16 -9.23 6.56 -0.52
N ARG A 17 -9.41 6.44 0.80
CA ARG A 17 -8.35 6.74 1.80
C ARG A 17 -7.10 5.85 1.67
N ARG A 18 -7.25 4.65 1.10
CA ARG A 18 -6.15 3.68 0.91
C ARG A 18 -5.60 3.72 -0.53
N SER A 19 -6.17 4.53 -1.43
CA SER A 19 -5.68 4.69 -2.80
C SER A 19 -4.28 5.29 -2.77
N GLY A 20 -3.26 4.46 -2.94
CA GLY A 20 -1.85 4.87 -2.89
C GLY A 20 -1.14 4.58 -1.56
N MET A 21 -1.74 3.77 -0.70
CA MET A 21 -1.09 3.25 0.51
C MET A 21 -0.53 1.84 0.29
N TRP A 22 0.63 1.57 0.87
CA TRP A 22 1.45 0.39 0.59
C TRP A 22 1.92 -0.30 1.85
N HIS A 23 2.10 -1.60 1.77
CA HIS A 23 2.68 -2.45 2.81
C HIS A 23 4.00 -3.02 2.32
N TYR A 24 4.84 -3.44 3.25
CA TYR A 24 6.05 -4.22 2.98
C TYR A 24 6.20 -5.31 4.03
N ARG A 25 7.10 -6.25 3.77
CA ARG A 25 7.52 -7.26 4.75
C ARG A 25 8.92 -6.88 5.22
N ASP A 26 9.11 -6.77 6.53
CA ASP A 26 10.42 -6.45 7.10
C ASP A 26 11.35 -7.69 7.15
N PRO A 27 12.63 -7.53 7.51
CA PRO A 27 13.57 -8.65 7.59
C PRO A 27 13.20 -9.75 8.61
N PHE A 28 12.34 -9.45 9.58
CA PHE A 28 11.83 -10.44 10.55
C PHE A 28 10.63 -11.21 10.01
N GLY A 29 10.09 -10.80 8.86
CA GLY A 29 8.97 -11.44 8.19
C GLY A 29 7.62 -10.80 8.51
N ASP A 30 7.61 -9.71 9.28
CA ASP A 30 6.39 -9.04 9.71
C ASP A 30 5.88 -8.07 8.64
N GLU A 31 4.56 -7.99 8.49
CA GLU A 31 3.92 -7.00 7.64
C GLU A 31 3.95 -5.62 8.32
N GLN A 32 4.48 -4.64 7.59
CA GLN A 32 4.58 -3.26 8.03
C GLN A 32 3.74 -2.34 7.14
N GLY A 33 3.16 -1.32 7.78
CA GLY A 33 2.35 -0.31 7.13
C GLY A 33 0.87 -0.39 7.51
N PRO A 34 0.02 0.33 6.78
CA PRO A 34 0.32 0.97 5.50
C PRO A 34 1.09 2.31 5.57
N PHE A 35 1.90 2.57 4.55
CA PHE A 35 2.61 3.85 4.34
C PHE A 35 2.33 4.45 2.96
N SER A 36 2.51 5.77 2.81
CA SER A 36 2.46 6.42 1.49
C SER A 36 3.76 6.17 0.73
N LEU A 37 3.70 6.21 -0.61
CA LEU A 37 4.92 6.14 -1.43
C LEU A 37 5.89 7.31 -1.17
N GLU A 38 5.39 8.45 -0.70
CA GLU A 38 6.23 9.62 -0.41
C GLU A 38 7.13 9.36 0.82
N LEU A 39 6.59 8.71 1.85
CA LEU A 39 7.38 8.29 3.01
C LEU A 39 8.38 7.19 2.63
N LEU A 40 7.94 6.20 1.85
CA LEU A 40 8.80 5.11 1.38
C LEU A 40 9.91 5.62 0.45
N ASP A 41 9.66 6.62 -0.40
CA ASP A 41 10.69 7.28 -1.23
C ASP A 41 11.73 7.99 -0.35
N GLY A 42 11.27 8.68 0.70
CA GLY A 42 12.14 9.33 1.68
C GLY A 42 13.08 8.33 2.37
N TRP A 43 12.58 7.15 2.76
CA TRP A 43 13.40 6.10 3.34
C TRP A 43 14.33 5.43 2.32
N ASN A 44 13.85 5.18 1.10
CA ASN A 44 14.66 4.64 0.01
C ASN A 44 15.87 5.54 -0.30
N LYS A 45 15.65 6.87 -0.35
CA LYS A 45 16.73 7.86 -0.58
C LYS A 45 17.76 7.92 0.55
N GLN A 46 17.40 7.52 1.76
CA GLN A 46 18.30 7.45 2.91
C GLN A 46 19.04 6.10 3.01
N GLY A 47 18.76 5.16 2.10
CA GLY A 47 19.42 3.85 2.08
C GLY A 47 18.88 2.85 3.10
N TYR A 48 17.65 3.02 3.60
CA TYR A 48 17.03 2.07 4.53
C TYR A 48 16.59 0.74 3.87
N PHE A 49 16.54 0.70 2.54
CA PHE A 49 16.01 -0.44 1.79
C PHE A 49 17.01 -0.92 0.75
N ASP A 50 17.08 -2.24 0.60
CA ASP A 50 17.85 -2.90 -0.45
C ASP A 50 17.23 -2.69 -1.83
N ASP A 51 18.03 -2.94 -2.86
CA ASP A 51 17.64 -2.72 -4.26
C ASP A 51 16.47 -3.59 -4.73
N ASP A 52 16.28 -4.74 -4.09
CA ASP A 52 15.22 -5.71 -4.37
C ASP A 52 14.01 -5.58 -3.42
N PHE A 53 13.97 -4.54 -2.58
CA PHE A 53 12.91 -4.30 -1.61
C PHE A 53 11.53 -4.18 -2.28
N ARG A 54 10.56 -4.94 -1.76
CA ARG A 54 9.23 -5.09 -2.36
C ARG A 54 8.10 -4.53 -1.51
N VAL A 55 7.11 -3.99 -2.20
CA VAL A 55 5.91 -3.39 -1.62
C VAL A 55 4.66 -3.85 -2.37
N TRP A 56 3.52 -3.94 -1.68
CA TRP A 56 2.22 -4.21 -2.30
C TRP A 56 1.18 -3.20 -1.85
N ARG A 57 0.13 -3.01 -2.65
CA ARG A 57 -0.92 -2.03 -2.31
C ARG A 57 -1.79 -2.55 -1.18
N ALA A 58 -2.25 -1.64 -0.36
CA ALA A 58 -3.27 -1.91 0.65
C ALA A 58 -4.51 -2.57 0.06
N GLY A 59 -4.92 -3.70 0.64
CA GLY A 59 -6.04 -4.51 0.15
C GLY A 59 -5.66 -5.53 -0.93
N GLN A 60 -4.38 -5.64 -1.27
CA GLN A 60 -3.82 -6.75 -2.06
C GLN A 60 -2.96 -7.67 -1.17
N SER A 61 -2.56 -8.82 -1.70
CA SER A 61 -1.66 -9.79 -1.03
C SER A 61 -0.19 -9.42 -1.26
N SER A 62 0.70 -9.84 -0.34
CA SER A 62 2.15 -9.79 -0.55
C SER A 62 2.61 -10.58 -1.78
N ASP A 63 1.82 -11.53 -2.28
CA ASP A 63 2.11 -12.24 -3.54
C ASP A 63 2.12 -11.31 -4.76
N SER A 64 1.45 -10.17 -4.65
CA SER A 64 1.41 -9.13 -5.69
C SER A 64 2.50 -8.07 -5.52
N ALA A 65 3.45 -8.27 -4.60
CA ALA A 65 4.46 -7.28 -4.29
C ALA A 65 5.41 -7.03 -5.48
N ILE A 66 5.61 -5.75 -5.76
CA ILE A 66 6.52 -5.23 -6.80
C ILE A 66 7.69 -4.49 -6.13
N LEU A 67 8.75 -4.19 -6.89
CA LEU A 67 9.86 -3.39 -6.39
C LEU A 67 9.39 -1.99 -5.98
N LEU A 68 9.90 -1.46 -4.87
CA LEU A 68 9.61 -0.10 -4.44
C LEU A 68 9.98 0.93 -5.53
N LYS A 69 11.11 0.74 -6.21
CA LYS A 69 11.55 1.60 -7.32
C LYS A 69 10.54 1.65 -8.47
N ASP A 70 9.89 0.52 -8.77
CA ASP A 70 8.85 0.47 -9.81
C ASP A 70 7.55 1.11 -9.31
N ALA A 71 7.17 0.86 -8.06
CA ALA A 71 6.01 1.52 -7.45
C ALA A 71 6.13 3.05 -7.46
N LEU A 72 7.32 3.60 -7.22
CA LEU A 72 7.62 5.03 -7.28
C LEU A 72 7.53 5.62 -8.70
N ARG A 73 7.74 4.81 -9.74
CA ARG A 73 7.60 5.23 -11.14
C ARG A 73 6.14 5.26 -11.60
N LEU A 74 5.27 4.41 -11.04
CA LEU A 74 3.83 4.38 -11.36
C LEU A 74 3.05 5.63 -10.94
N LYS A 75 3.65 6.50 -10.13
CA LYS A 75 3.06 7.75 -9.62
C LYS A 75 3.34 8.98 -10.49
N ARG A 76 4.06 8.82 -11.60
CA ARG A 76 4.43 9.92 -12.51
C ARG A 76 3.45 10.06 -13.67
#